data_AF-A0A7J5X6A8-F1
#
_entry.id   AF-A0A7J5X6A8-F1
#
_cell.length_a   1.000
_cell.length_b   1.000
_cell.length_c   1.000
_cell.angle_alpha   90.00
_cell.angle_beta   90.00
_cell.angle_gamma   90.00
#
_symmetry.space_group_name_H-M   'P 1'
#
loop_
_entity.id
_entity.type
_entity.pdbx_description
1 polymer ?
#
loop_
_entity_poly.entity_id
_entity_poly.type
_entity_poly.pdbx_seq_one_letter_code
_entity_poly.pdbx_strand_id
1 'polypeptide(L)'
;MASLQPYTDYSFVLVGCTAVGCGASSPSTGRTLQAPPAGVWTNPRHLIINTSAVELYWDQPPRPNGHISQYRLNRDVGLSQ
;
A
#
# COMPACT_ATOMS: atom_id res chain seq x y z
N MET A 1 15.40 13.63 2.71
CA MET A 1 13.94 13.54 2.53
C MET A 1 13.55 12.08 2.57
N ALA A 2 13.37 11.52 3.76
CA ALA A 2 13.08 10.09 3.91
C ALA A 2 11.79 9.94 4.72
N SER A 3 10.95 8.99 4.28
CA SER A 3 9.58 8.66 4.70
C SER A 3 8.44 9.48 4.05
N LEU A 4 8.28 9.37 2.73
CA LEU A 4 7.00 9.67 2.07
C LEU A 4 6.12 8.42 2.05
N GLN A 5 4.80 8.60 2.20
CA GLN A 5 3.83 7.51 2.09
C GLN A 5 3.76 7.06 0.63
N PRO A 6 3.77 5.74 0.34
CA PRO A 6 3.56 5.21 -1.00
C PRO A 6 2.23 5.66 -1.61
N TYR A 7 2.23 5.77 -2.94
CA TYR A 7 1.04 6.11 -3.73
C TYR A 7 0.24 7.32 -3.21
N THR A 8 0.95 8.37 -2.80
CA THR A 8 0.39 9.58 -2.18
C THR A 8 0.86 10.81 -2.94
N ASP A 9 -0.05 11.77 -3.17
CA ASP A 9 0.29 13.05 -3.78
C ASP A 9 0.93 13.98 -2.75
N TYR A 10 2.08 14.55 -3.12
CA TYR A 10 2.76 15.58 -2.35
C TYR A 10 2.90 16.85 -3.18
N SER A 11 2.65 17.98 -2.53
CA SER A 11 2.93 19.30 -3.12
C SER A 11 4.25 19.83 -2.57
N PHE A 12 5.08 20.40 -3.42
CA PHE A 12 6.38 20.96 -3.07
C PHE A 12 6.60 22.30 -3.77
N VAL A 13 7.38 23.15 -3.10
CA VAL A 13 7.81 24.47 -3.59
C VAL A 13 9.33 24.54 -3.49
N LEU A 14 9.96 25.22 -4.45
CA LEU A 14 11.39 25.51 -4.42
C LEU A 14 11.59 26.90 -3.84
N VAL A 15 12.43 26.99 -2.81
CA VAL A 15 12.81 28.27 -2.20
C VAL A 15 14.29 28.52 -2.47
N GLY A 16 14.59 29.64 -3.10
CA GLY A 16 15.96 30.11 -3.32
C GLY A 16 16.21 31.38 -2.49
N CYS A 17 17.35 31.44 -1.80
CA CYS A 17 17.74 32.57 -0.97
C CYS A 17 19.08 33.15 -1.41
N THR A 18 19.20 34.47 -1.33
CA THR A 18 20.42 35.25 -1.51
C THR A 18 20.67 36.09 -0.26
N ALA A 19 21.80 36.80 -0.19
CA ALA A 19 22.08 37.73 0.91
C ALA A 19 21.04 38.88 1.02
N VAL A 20 20.29 39.17 -0.04
CA VAL A 20 19.29 40.24 -0.09
C VAL A 20 17.88 39.74 0.24
N GLY A 21 17.62 38.44 0.09
CA GLY A 21 16.30 37.86 0.38
C GLY A 21 16.03 36.52 -0.31
N CYS A 22 14.82 36.00 -0.12
CA CYS A 22 14.36 34.72 -0.66
C CYS A 22 13.18 34.87 -1.62
N GLY A 23 13.09 33.99 -2.61
CA GLY A 23 11.93 33.82 -3.49
C GLY A 23 11.48 32.37 -3.52
N ALA A 24 10.19 32.14 -3.78
CA ALA A 24 9.60 30.81 -3.88
C ALA A 24 9.01 30.59 -5.29
N SER A 25 9.09 29.35 -5.77
CA SER A 25 8.39 28.93 -6.99
C SER A 25 6.89 28.78 -6.75
N SER A 26 6.12 28.67 -7.83
CA SER A 26 4.77 28.10 -7.75
C SER A 26 4.82 26.66 -7.22
N PRO A 27 3.78 26.19 -6.51
CA PRO A 27 3.68 24.80 -6.09
C PRO A 27 3.64 23.84 -7.27
N SER A 28 4.33 22.71 -7.13
CA SER A 28 4.25 21.57 -8.03
C SER A 28 3.80 20.33 -7.27
N THR A 29 3.15 19.39 -7.95
CA THR A 29 2.62 18.17 -7.33
C THR A 29 3.26 16.95 -7.97
N GLY A 30 3.65 15.98 -7.14
CA GLY A 30 4.14 14.67 -7.58
C GLY A 30 3.56 13.56 -6.73
N ARG A 31 3.20 12.44 -7.38
CA ARG A 31 2.78 11.23 -6.69
C ARG A 31 3.97 10.32 -6.44
N THR A 32 4.08 9.78 -5.23
CA THR A 32 5.07 8.75 -4.92
C THR A 32 4.76 7.44 -5.63
N LEU A 33 5.79 6.64 -5.86
CA LEU A 33 5.64 5.32 -6.47
C LEU A 33 4.77 4.40 -5.62
N GLN A 34 4.19 3.40 -6.29
CA GLN A 34 3.52 2.30 -5.61
C GLN A 34 4.54 1.43 -4.86
N ALA A 35 4.08 0.79 -3.79
CA ALA A 35 4.87 -0.15 -3.00
C ALA A 35 4.04 -1.40 -2.67
N PRO A 36 4.67 -2.49 -2.17
CA PRO A 36 3.92 -3.68 -1.78
C PRO A 36 2.81 -3.35 -0.76
N PRO A 37 1.61 -3.97 -0.88
CA PRO A 37 0.58 -3.84 0.13
C PRO A 37 1.09 -4.30 1.49
N ALA A 38 0.68 -3.60 2.55
CA ALA A 38 1.04 -3.94 3.92
C ALA A 38 -0.22 -4.23 4.76
N GLY A 39 -0.07 -5.14 5.72
CA GLY A 39 -1.20 -5.63 6.52
C GLY A 39 -2.12 -6.56 5.74
N VAL A 40 -1.59 -7.32 4.79
CA VAL A 40 -2.33 -8.40 4.11
C VAL A 40 -2.72 -9.46 5.16
N TRP A 41 -3.98 -9.85 5.18
CA TRP A 41 -4.50 -10.84 6.12
C TRP A 41 -3.81 -12.20 5.93
N THR A 42 -3.26 -12.76 7.00
CA THR A 42 -2.66 -14.10 7.00
C THR A 42 -3.70 -15.20 7.15
N ASN A 43 -4.81 -14.90 7.82
CA ASN A 43 -5.93 -15.82 8.00
C ASN A 43 -7.25 -15.11 7.62
N PRO A 44 -7.75 -15.30 6.39
CA PRO A 44 -9.03 -14.74 5.99
C PRO A 44 -10.18 -15.37 6.78
N ARG A 45 -11.31 -14.65 6.86
CA ARG A 45 -12.54 -15.19 7.42
C ARG A 45 -13.01 -16.32 6.50
N HIS A 46 -13.59 -17.37 7.07
CA HIS A 46 -14.03 -18.52 6.27
C HIS A 46 -15.28 -19.19 6.83
N LEU A 47 -15.99 -19.87 5.95
CA LEU A 47 -17.11 -20.75 6.27
C LEU A 47 -16.82 -22.13 5.70
N ILE A 48 -16.94 -23.16 6.54
CA ILE A 48 -16.86 -24.55 6.10
C ILE A 48 -18.19 -24.90 5.46
N ILE A 49 -18.17 -25.22 4.17
CA ILE A 49 -19.37 -25.60 3.42
C ILE A 49 -19.60 -27.10 3.54
N ASN A 50 -18.54 -27.90 3.36
CA ASN A 50 -18.55 -29.35 3.56
C ASN A 50 -17.11 -29.88 3.74
N THR A 51 -16.91 -31.19 3.64
CA THR A 51 -15.60 -31.85 3.84
C THR A 51 -14.55 -31.51 2.79
N SER A 52 -14.95 -30.97 1.63
CA SER A 52 -14.06 -30.63 0.51
C SER A 52 -14.11 -29.17 0.06
N ALA A 53 -15.02 -28.36 0.62
CA ALA A 53 -15.23 -26.98 0.20
C ALA A 53 -15.26 -26.01 1.40
N VAL A 54 -14.53 -24.90 1.23
CA VAL A 54 -14.49 -23.77 2.17
C VAL A 54 -14.69 -22.50 1.37
N GLU A 55 -15.53 -21.60 1.88
CA GLU A 55 -15.72 -20.27 1.34
C GLU A 55 -14.88 -19.27 2.13
N LEU A 56 -14.21 -18.34 1.45
CA LEU A 56 -13.24 -17.41 2.03
C LEU A 56 -13.68 -15.97 1.78
N TYR A 57 -13.55 -15.13 2.79
CA TYR A 57 -13.87 -13.70 2.76
C TYR A 57 -12.71 -12.88 3.33
N TRP A 58 -12.36 -11.81 2.64
CA TRP A 58 -11.35 -10.86 3.09
C TRP A 58 -11.67 -9.46 2.59
N ASP A 59 -11.19 -8.48 3.33
CA ASP A 59 -11.25 -7.07 2.94
C ASP A 59 -9.93 -6.67 2.27
N GLN A 60 -9.94 -5.56 1.54
CA GLN A 60 -8.71 -4.99 0.97
C GLN A 60 -7.68 -4.71 2.08
N PRO A 61 -6.36 -4.88 1.82
CA PRO A 61 -5.35 -4.60 2.83
C PRO A 61 -5.46 -3.15 3.34
N PRO A 62 -5.28 -2.89 4.65
CA PRO A 62 -5.40 -1.54 5.22
C PRO A 62 -4.45 -0.52 4.59
N ARG A 63 -3.31 -0.99 4.08
CA ARG A 63 -2.34 -0.18 3.35
C ARG A 63 -2.10 -0.81 1.98
N PRO A 64 -2.93 -0.50 0.97
CA PRO A 64 -2.76 -1.08 -0.35
C PRO A 64 -1.51 -0.54 -1.05
N ASN A 65 -1.01 0.64 -0.65
CA ASN A 65 0.21 1.28 -1.17
C ASN A 65 0.23 1.42 -2.70
N GLY A 66 -0.96 1.50 -3.31
CA GLY A 66 -1.16 1.45 -4.75
C GLY A 66 -2.52 0.88 -5.11
N HIS A 67 -2.70 0.63 -6.39
CA HIS A 67 -3.85 -0.12 -6.90
C HIS A 67 -3.63 -1.63 -6.72
N ILE A 68 -4.62 -2.32 -6.15
CA ILE A 68 -4.59 -3.78 -6.04
C ILE A 68 -5.04 -4.38 -7.37
N SER A 69 -4.16 -5.11 -8.03
CA SER A 69 -4.44 -5.77 -9.32
C SER A 69 -4.94 -7.21 -9.16
N GLN A 70 -4.52 -7.92 -8.10
CA GLN A 70 -4.84 -9.34 -7.90
C GLN A 70 -4.71 -9.74 -6.43
N TYR A 71 -5.45 -10.80 -6.05
CA TYR A 71 -5.25 -11.56 -4.81
C TYR A 71 -4.75 -12.97 -5.13
N ARG A 72 -3.74 -13.45 -4.40
CA ARG A 72 -3.22 -14.82 -4.53
C ARG A 72 -3.44 -15.58 -3.23
N LEU A 73 -4.16 -16.70 -3.33
CA LEU A 73 -4.43 -17.60 -2.21
C LEU A 73 -3.45 -18.77 -2.26
N ASN A 74 -2.78 -19.03 -1.15
CA ASN A 74 -1.90 -20.19 -1.00
C ASN A 74 -2.47 -21.08 0.11
N ARG A 75 -2.59 -22.38 -0.17
CA ARG A 75 -2.96 -23.39 0.83
C ARG A 75 -1.69 -23.95 1.44
N ASP A 76 -1.38 -23.56 2.67
CA ASP A 76 -0.33 -24.23 3.44
C ASP A 76 -0.84 -25.60 3.87
N VAL A 77 -0.42 -26.63 3.15
CA VAL A 77 -0.58 -28.01 3.56
C VAL A 77 0.51 -28.25 4.58
N GLY A 78 0.22 -27.96 5.85
CA GLY A 78 1.12 -28.32 6.93
C GLY A 78 1.49 -29.78 6.79
N LEU A 79 2.78 -30.07 6.57
CA LEU A 79 3.32 -31.41 6.73
C LEU A 79 3.19 -31.74 8.22
N SER A 80 2.04 -32.26 8.62
CA SER A 80 1.94 -33.05 9.85
C SER A 80 2.79 -34.31 9.61
N GLN A 81 4.01 -34.30 10.14
CA GLN A 81 4.66 -35.56 10.53
C GLN A 81 3.90 -36.16 11.70
#